data_AF-A0AAN6F2S6-F1
#
_entry.id   AF-A0AAN6F2S6-F1
#
_cell.length_a   1.000
_cell.length_b   1.000
_cell.length_c   1.000
_cell.angle_alpha   90.00
_cell.angle_beta   90.00
_cell.angle_gamma   90.00
#
_symmetry.space_group_name_H-M   'P 1'
#
loop_
_entity.id
_entity.type
_entity.pdbx_description
1 polymer ?
#
loop_
_entity_poly.entity_id
_entity_poly.type
_entity_poly.pdbx_seq_one_letter_code
_entity_poly.pdbx_strand_id
1 'polypeptide(L)'
;MPSAMPPPNTSNTTDKLKTHKLGLKGSSKIVVEFFDCACNTILFQRGVYPPEDFTAVKKYGLNMMTSCDDQVKAYIKKIMSQLSRWMQKAKISKLVIVITSKETGEHVERWQFDVNVFQDPSKQTHTTTTGDKENSAPQQPSPDSAKSDDDVQKEIQALFC
;
A
#
# COMPACT_ATOMS: atom_id res chain seq x y z
N MET A 1 33.06 -52.90 -2.99
CA MET A 1 31.75 -52.22 -3.04
C MET A 1 32.01 -50.73 -2.94
N PRO A 2 31.66 -49.90 -3.95
CA PRO A 2 31.88 -48.46 -3.86
C PRO A 2 30.76 -47.84 -3.02
N SER A 3 31.09 -47.38 -1.81
CA SER A 3 30.18 -46.58 -0.98
C SER A 3 29.95 -45.23 -1.65
N ALA A 4 28.70 -44.98 -1.99
CA ALA A 4 28.23 -43.77 -2.63
C ALA A 4 28.55 -42.52 -1.78
N MET A 5 29.05 -41.47 -2.44
CA MET A 5 29.05 -40.12 -1.93
C MET A 5 27.60 -39.70 -1.61
N PRO A 6 27.33 -39.01 -0.48
CA PRO A 6 26.06 -38.32 -0.32
C PRO A 6 25.98 -37.16 -1.34
N PRO A 7 24.78 -36.83 -1.84
CA PRO A 7 24.59 -35.72 -2.78
C PRO A 7 24.90 -34.37 -2.09
N PRO A 8 25.30 -33.33 -2.86
CA PRO A 8 25.38 -31.98 -2.32
C PRO A 8 23.97 -31.53 -1.97
N ASN A 9 23.71 -31.29 -0.68
CA ASN A 9 22.40 -30.84 -0.22
C ASN A 9 22.11 -29.48 -0.89
N THR A 10 21.15 -29.52 -1.80
CA THR A 10 20.72 -28.43 -2.64
C THR A 10 20.03 -27.38 -1.77
N SER A 11 20.59 -26.16 -1.78
CA SER A 11 19.92 -24.88 -1.54
C SER A 11 18.60 -24.94 -0.79
N ASN A 12 18.65 -24.75 0.52
CA ASN A 12 17.52 -24.17 1.24
C ASN A 12 18.06 -23.30 2.38
N THR A 13 18.95 -22.37 2.02
CA THR A 13 19.00 -21.11 2.76
C THR A 13 17.64 -20.49 2.56
N THR A 14 16.78 -20.68 3.55
CA THR A 14 15.54 -19.94 3.70
C THR A 14 15.97 -18.49 3.89
N ASP A 15 16.25 -17.81 2.79
CA ASP A 15 16.45 -16.38 2.75
C ASP A 15 15.21 -15.78 3.41
N LYS A 16 15.40 -15.30 4.65
CA LYS A 16 14.38 -14.71 5.50
C LYS A 16 13.98 -13.36 4.93
N LEU A 17 13.50 -13.34 3.69
CA LEU A 17 12.90 -12.18 3.06
C LEU A 17 11.62 -11.88 3.84
N LYS A 18 11.74 -10.95 4.79
CA LYS A 18 10.60 -10.37 5.50
C LYS A 18 9.69 -9.76 4.46
N THR A 19 8.69 -10.54 4.07
CA THR A 19 7.70 -10.13 3.09
C THR A 19 6.47 -9.69 3.86
N HIS A 20 6.24 -8.38 3.87
CA HIS A 20 5.07 -7.80 4.51
C HIS A 20 3.96 -7.73 3.47
N LYS A 21 2.82 -8.39 3.72
CA LYS A 21 1.65 -8.34 2.84
C LYS A 21 0.53 -7.61 3.56
N LEU A 22 0.05 -6.51 2.99
CA LEU A 22 -1.04 -5.72 3.54
C LEU A 22 -2.15 -5.55 2.50
N GLY A 23 -3.40 -5.64 2.95
CA GLY A 23 -4.58 -5.55 2.10
C GLY A 23 -5.32 -4.24 2.34
N LEU A 24 -5.17 -3.30 1.42
CA LEU A 24 -5.80 -1.98 1.49
C LEU A 24 -7.10 -1.96 0.70
N LYS A 25 -8.17 -1.60 1.38
CA LYS A 25 -9.50 -1.38 0.81
C LYS A 25 -9.95 0.01 1.22
N GLY A 26 -10.20 0.88 0.24
CA GLY A 26 -10.63 2.25 0.53
C GLY A 26 -10.72 3.14 -0.71
N SER A 27 -11.18 4.35 -0.49
CA SER A 27 -11.24 5.42 -1.49
C SER A 27 -9.84 5.77 -2.02
N SER A 28 -9.72 6.22 -3.28
CA SER A 28 -8.38 6.52 -3.84
C SER A 28 -7.60 7.54 -3.00
N LYS A 29 -8.29 8.52 -2.38
CA LYS A 29 -7.65 9.52 -1.52
C LYS A 29 -7.00 8.90 -0.28
N ILE A 30 -7.73 8.05 0.46
CA ILE A 30 -7.21 7.44 1.69
C ILE A 30 -6.04 6.51 1.40
N VAL A 31 -6.13 5.77 0.29
CA VAL A 31 -5.08 4.84 -0.11
C VAL A 31 -3.81 5.58 -0.54
N VAL A 32 -3.92 6.71 -1.28
CA VAL A 32 -2.74 7.52 -1.62
C VAL A 32 -2.07 8.04 -0.36
N GLU A 33 -2.86 8.55 0.59
CA GLU A 33 -2.32 9.11 1.82
C GLU A 33 -1.66 8.04 2.69
N PHE A 34 -2.26 6.85 2.79
CA PHE A 34 -1.63 5.69 3.41
C PHE A 34 -0.26 5.38 2.78
N PHE A 35 -0.19 5.35 1.45
CA PHE A 35 1.05 5.01 0.76
C PHE A 35 2.14 6.07 0.95
N ASP A 36 1.76 7.34 1.02
CA ASP A 36 2.69 8.43 1.33
C ASP A 36 3.29 8.24 2.73
N CYS A 37 2.44 7.99 3.72
CA CYS A 37 2.87 7.73 5.10
C CYS A 37 3.71 6.46 5.23
N ALA A 38 3.30 5.37 4.57
CA ALA A 38 4.02 4.09 4.58
C ALA A 38 5.41 4.22 3.94
N CYS A 39 5.52 4.90 2.79
CA CYS A 39 6.81 5.15 2.13
C CYS A 39 7.76 5.93 3.03
N ASN A 40 7.33 7.07 3.58
CA ASN A 40 8.19 7.89 4.44
C ASN A 40 8.63 7.11 5.69
N THR A 41 7.72 6.33 6.29
CA THR A 41 8.04 5.59 7.50
C THR A 41 8.96 4.39 7.25
N ILE A 42 8.79 3.66 6.13
CA ILE A 42 9.70 2.57 5.75
C ILE A 42 11.10 3.11 5.52
N LEU A 43 11.23 4.26 4.84
CA LEU A 43 12.52 4.92 4.63
C LEU A 43 13.20 5.30 5.94
N PHE A 44 12.43 5.81 6.92
CA PHE A 44 12.91 6.19 8.23
C PHE A 44 13.29 4.98 9.10
N GLN A 45 12.38 4.03 9.33
CA GLN A 45 12.62 2.87 10.21
C GLN A 45 13.76 1.98 9.73
N ARG A 46 13.98 1.89 8.41
CA ARG A 46 15.06 1.10 7.83
C ARG A 46 16.35 1.88 7.63
N GLY A 47 16.38 3.16 8.02
CA GLY A 47 17.57 4.00 7.92
C GLY A 47 18.08 4.13 6.49
N VAL A 48 17.18 4.08 5.49
CA VAL A 48 17.55 4.31 4.08
C VAL A 48 18.02 5.76 3.89
N TYR A 49 17.41 6.66 4.65
CA TYR A 49 17.82 8.06 4.80
C TYR A 49 18.07 8.35 6.28
N PRO A 50 18.97 9.29 6.60
CA PRO A 50 19.28 9.62 7.99
C PRO A 50 18.05 10.23 8.68
N PRO A 51 17.92 10.04 10.00
CA PRO A 51 16.74 10.49 10.75
C PRO A 51 16.61 12.03 10.79
N GLU A 52 17.70 12.76 10.60
CA GLU A 52 17.73 14.22 10.50
C GLU A 52 16.99 14.76 9.27
N ASP A 53 16.87 13.94 8.22
CA ASP A 53 16.10 14.25 7.00
C ASP A 53 14.61 13.97 7.18
N PHE A 54 14.14 13.68 8.40
CA PHE A 54 12.73 13.47 8.70
C PHE A 54 12.23 14.40 9.81
N THR A 55 10.98 14.83 9.64
CA THR A 55 10.26 15.65 10.60
C THR A 55 9.02 14.90 11.07
N ALA A 56 8.75 14.99 12.37
CA ALA A 56 7.57 14.40 12.97
C ALA A 56 6.35 15.28 12.69
N VAL A 57 5.37 14.74 11.97
CA VAL A 57 4.13 15.40 11.56
C VAL A 57 2.95 14.65 12.15
N LYS A 58 2.03 15.38 12.78
CA LYS A 58 0.82 14.79 13.35
C LYS A 58 -0.22 14.55 12.25
N LYS A 59 -0.47 13.29 11.92
CA LYS A 59 -1.40 12.82 10.88
C LYS A 59 -2.26 11.70 11.44
N TYR A 60 -3.58 11.75 11.24
CA TYR A 60 -4.53 10.76 11.79
C TYR A 60 -4.39 10.54 13.30
N GLY A 61 -4.08 11.60 14.06
CA GLY A 61 -3.81 11.51 15.50
C GLY A 61 -2.49 10.80 15.87
N LEU A 62 -1.76 10.26 14.90
CA LEU A 62 -0.47 9.59 15.05
C LEU A 62 0.69 10.56 14.73
N ASN A 63 1.85 10.34 15.34
CA ASN A 63 3.07 11.08 15.01
C ASN A 63 3.81 10.35 13.89
N MET A 64 3.78 10.86 12.67
CA MET A 64 4.36 10.24 11.49
C MET A 64 5.63 10.94 11.06
N MET A 65 6.64 10.18 10.64
CA MET A 65 7.85 10.75 10.06
C MET A 65 7.61 11.09 8.60
N THR A 66 7.91 12.32 8.20
CA THR A 66 7.84 12.79 6.82
C THR A 66 9.20 13.37 6.43
N SER A 67 9.72 13.00 5.26
CA SER A 67 11.01 13.52 4.81
C SER A 67 10.94 15.05 4.65
N CYS A 68 11.99 15.76 5.07
CA CYS A 68 12.18 17.20 4.84
C CYS A 68 13.06 17.50 3.62
N ASP A 69 13.72 16.50 3.03
CA ASP A 69 14.49 16.65 1.80
C ASP A 69 13.57 16.83 0.57
N ASP A 70 13.79 17.89 -0.19
CA ASP A 70 12.93 18.24 -1.33
C ASP A 70 13.03 17.23 -2.48
N GLN A 71 14.19 16.58 -2.67
CA GLN A 71 14.37 15.59 -3.73
C GLN A 71 13.60 14.30 -3.41
N VAL A 72 13.67 13.82 -2.17
CA VAL A 72 12.91 12.67 -1.68
C VAL A 72 11.42 12.97 -1.72
N LYS A 73 11.00 14.14 -1.21
CA LYS A 73 9.59 14.57 -1.27
C LYS A 73 9.08 14.65 -2.70
N ALA A 74 9.85 15.23 -3.62
CA ALA A 74 9.46 15.31 -5.02
C ALA A 74 9.33 13.92 -5.67
N TYR A 75 10.25 13.00 -5.32
CA TYR A 75 10.21 11.62 -5.80
C TYR A 75 8.97 10.87 -5.30
N ILE A 76 8.72 10.89 -3.98
CA ILE A 76 7.53 10.27 -3.37
C ILE A 76 6.26 10.90 -3.96
N LYS A 77 6.18 12.23 -4.03
CA LYS A 77 5.03 12.94 -4.60
C LYS A 77 4.76 12.58 -6.06
N LYS A 78 5.80 12.37 -6.87
CA LYS A 78 5.68 11.91 -8.25
C LYS A 78 5.04 10.51 -8.31
N ILE A 79 5.48 9.59 -7.45
CA ILE A 79 4.90 8.25 -7.33
C ILE A 79 3.44 8.34 -6.87
N MET A 80 3.15 9.14 -5.83
CA MET A 80 1.78 9.32 -5.32
C MET A 80 0.83 9.92 -6.36
N SER A 81 1.31 10.83 -7.21
CA SER A 81 0.52 11.39 -8.31
C SER A 81 0.18 10.33 -9.38
N GLN A 82 1.15 9.49 -9.74
CA GLN A 82 0.93 8.36 -10.66
C GLN A 82 -0.06 7.35 -10.08
N LEU A 83 0.12 7.02 -8.80
CA LEU A 83 -0.71 6.12 -8.03
C LEU A 83 -2.16 6.60 -7.96
N SER A 84 -2.37 7.88 -7.66
CA SER A 84 -3.71 8.51 -7.67
C SER A 84 -4.40 8.36 -9.02
N ARG A 85 -3.68 8.63 -10.12
CA ARG A 85 -4.19 8.50 -11.49
C ARG A 85 -4.53 7.05 -11.84
N TRP A 86 -3.72 6.08 -11.40
CA TRP A 86 -3.99 4.66 -11.62
C TRP A 86 -5.17 4.17 -10.80
N MET A 87 -5.31 4.61 -9.54
CA MET A 87 -6.46 4.28 -8.71
C MET A 87 -7.77 4.83 -9.25
N GLN A 88 -7.78 6.08 -9.73
CA GLN A 88 -8.97 6.66 -10.38
C GLN A 88 -9.41 5.88 -11.62
N LYS A 89 -8.46 5.23 -12.31
CA LYS A 89 -8.71 4.40 -13.49
C LYS A 89 -8.89 2.92 -13.14
N ALA A 90 -8.89 2.55 -11.86
CA ALA A 90 -8.88 1.16 -11.37
C ALA A 90 -7.79 0.28 -12.02
N LYS A 91 -6.65 0.88 -12.40
CA LYS A 91 -5.53 0.21 -13.08
C LYS A 91 -4.45 -0.32 -12.14
N ILE A 92 -4.64 -0.16 -10.83
CA ILE A 92 -3.72 -0.69 -9.82
C ILE A 92 -4.44 -1.70 -8.94
N SER A 93 -3.81 -2.86 -8.78
CA SER A 93 -4.27 -3.92 -7.89
C SER A 93 -3.23 -4.27 -6.82
N LYS A 94 -1.97 -3.88 -7.02
CA LYS A 94 -0.86 -4.19 -6.13
C LYS A 94 0.24 -3.13 -6.25
N LEU A 95 0.75 -2.65 -5.12
CA LEU A 95 1.97 -1.86 -5.01
C LEU A 95 3.04 -2.69 -4.30
N VAL A 96 4.27 -2.71 -4.82
CA VAL A 96 5.38 -3.43 -4.20
C VAL A 96 6.55 -2.50 -3.99
N ILE A 97 7.02 -2.38 -2.75
CA ILE A 97 8.23 -1.64 -2.39
C ILE A 97 9.30 -2.67 -2.03
N VAL A 98 10.45 -2.58 -2.69
CA VAL A 98 11.58 -3.48 -2.47
C VAL A 98 12.76 -2.64 -1.99
N ILE A 99 13.33 -3.04 -0.85
CA ILE A 99 14.60 -2.50 -0.36
C ILE A 99 15.67 -3.52 -0.73
N THR A 100 16.67 -3.06 -1.49
CA THR A 100 17.83 -3.85 -1.90
C THR A 100 19.09 -3.25 -1.31
N SER A 101 19.97 -4.11 -0.80
CA SER A 101 21.28 -3.68 -0.33
C SER A 101 22.10 -3.19 -1.52
N LYS A 102 22.72 -2.01 -1.40
CA LYS A 102 23.61 -1.48 -2.42
C LYS A 102 24.89 -2.31 -2.55
N GLU A 103 25.35 -2.90 -1.45
CA GLU A 103 26.63 -3.63 -1.39
C GLU A 103 26.52 -5.04 -1.96
N THR A 104 25.45 -5.76 -1.62
CA THR A 104 25.27 -7.17 -2.01
C THR A 104 24.29 -7.35 -3.18
N GLY A 105 23.45 -6.35 -3.47
CA GLY A 105 22.37 -6.47 -4.45
C GLY A 105 21.20 -7.35 -3.97
N GLU A 106 21.27 -7.89 -2.76
CA GLU A 106 20.25 -8.78 -2.22
C GLU A 106 19.02 -8.00 -1.78
N HIS A 107 17.85 -8.63 -1.94
CA HIS A 107 16.60 -8.11 -1.42
C HIS A 107 16.65 -8.17 0.11
N VAL A 108 16.69 -7.01 0.76
CA VAL A 108 16.66 -6.92 2.22
C VAL A 108 15.22 -7.03 2.71
N GLU A 109 14.30 -6.38 1.99
CA GLU A 109 12.90 -6.37 2.39
C GLU A 109 11.95 -6.16 1.22
N ARG A 110 10.76 -6.75 1.33
CA ARG A 110 9.71 -6.64 0.31
C ARG A 110 8.36 -6.35 0.96
N TRP A 111 7.85 -5.15 0.73
CA TRP A 111 6.52 -4.74 1.16
C TRP A 111 5.56 -4.85 -0.02
N GLN A 112 4.54 -5.70 0.11
CA GLN A 112 3.49 -5.89 -0.88
C GLN A 112 2.18 -5.35 -0.31
N PHE A 113 1.60 -4.39 -1.02
CA PHE A 113 0.33 -3.81 -0.67
C PHE A 113 -0.67 -4.17 -1.77
N ASP A 114 -1.59 -5.07 -1.44
CA ASP A 114 -2.71 -5.39 -2.30
C ASP A 114 -3.74 -4.26 -2.19
N VAL A 115 -4.12 -3.68 -3.32
CA VAL A 115 -5.03 -2.54 -3.38
C VAL A 115 -6.32 -2.98 -4.02
N ASN A 116 -7.39 -2.98 -3.24
CA ASN A 116 -8.75 -3.23 -3.68
C ASN A 116 -9.49 -1.89 -3.68
N VAL A 117 -9.43 -1.18 -4.81
CA VAL A 117 -10.24 0.02 -5.03
C VAL A 117 -11.67 -0.43 -5.33
N PHE A 118 -12.62 -0.15 -4.45
CA PHE A 118 -14.03 -0.30 -4.78
C PHE A 118 -14.36 0.77 -5.82
N GLN A 119 -14.70 0.33 -7.03
CA GLN A 119 -15.35 1.22 -7.97
C GLN A 119 -16.75 1.46 -7.43
N ASP A 120 -17.01 2.69 -6.98
CA ASP A 120 -18.37 3.14 -6.71
C ASP A 120 -19.21 2.79 -7.96
N PRO A 121 -20.27 1.96 -7.86
CA PRO A 121 -21.02 1.49 -9.02
C PRO A 121 -21.77 2.62 -9.75
N SER A 122 -21.65 3.87 -9.30
CA SER A 122 -22.31 5.05 -9.87
C SER A 122 -21.81 5.50 -11.27
N LYS A 123 -20.92 4.74 -11.93
CA LYS A 123 -20.49 5.04 -13.32
C LYS A 123 -20.46 3.81 -14.23
N GLN A 124 -21.53 3.04 -14.24
CA GLN A 124 -21.93 2.35 -15.47
C GLN A 124 -22.98 3.20 -16.20
N THR A 125 -22.50 4.05 -17.09
CA THR A 125 -23.32 4.66 -18.14
C THR A 125 -23.70 3.56 -19.14
N HIS A 126 -24.84 2.91 -18.92
CA HIS A 126 -25.58 2.25 -19.99
C HIS A 126 -26.83 3.09 -20.30
N THR A 127 -26.76 3.79 -21.42
CA THR A 127 -27.89 4.44 -22.09
C THR A 127 -28.85 3.38 -22.65
N THR A 128 -30.10 3.33 -22.17
CA THR A 128 -31.32 3.03 -22.95
C THR A 128 -32.59 3.31 -22.13
N THR A 129 -33.20 4.47 -22.39
CA THR A 129 -34.62 4.71 -22.78
C THR A 129 -35.79 4.04 -22.02
N THR A 130 -36.59 4.90 -21.36
CA THR A 130 -38.07 4.93 -21.16
C THR A 130 -38.83 3.84 -20.37
N GLY A 131 -39.68 4.29 -19.42
CA GLY A 131 -40.93 3.62 -19.04
C GLY A 131 -41.34 3.78 -17.56
N ASP A 132 -42.41 4.54 -17.31
CA ASP A 132 -43.19 4.68 -16.07
C ASP A 132 -43.22 3.48 -15.09
N LYS A 133 -43.01 3.72 -13.78
CA LYS A 133 -44.08 3.57 -12.75
C LYS A 133 -43.62 3.86 -11.31
N GLU A 134 -44.57 4.48 -10.64
CA GLU A 134 -44.75 4.86 -9.25
C GLU A 134 -44.46 3.76 -8.19
N ASN A 135 -43.92 4.21 -7.05
CA ASN A 135 -43.93 3.59 -5.72
C ASN A 135 -43.08 2.33 -5.45
N SER A 136 -41.93 2.53 -4.79
CA SER A 136 -41.50 1.76 -3.60
C SER A 136 -40.25 2.41 -2.99
N ALA A 137 -40.24 2.55 -1.66
CA ALA A 137 -39.12 3.07 -0.89
C ALA A 137 -37.79 2.33 -1.17
N PRO A 138 -36.66 3.04 -1.15
CA PRO A 138 -35.38 2.44 -0.77
C PRO A 138 -35.05 2.97 0.64
N GLN A 139 -35.32 2.17 1.67
CA GLN A 139 -34.30 1.39 2.36
C GLN A 139 -33.04 2.20 2.70
N GLN A 140 -32.85 2.34 4.02
CA GLN A 140 -31.63 2.72 4.72
C GLN A 140 -30.35 2.45 3.92
N PRO A 141 -29.34 3.34 4.02
CA PRO A 141 -28.02 3.05 3.48
C PRO A 141 -27.52 1.75 4.12
N SER A 142 -27.44 0.68 3.33
CA SER A 142 -26.87 -0.59 3.76
C SER A 142 -25.38 -0.38 4.07
N PRO A 143 -24.89 -0.77 5.27
CA PRO A 143 -23.52 -0.58 5.69
C PRO A 143 -22.66 -1.72 5.16
N ASP A 144 -22.38 -1.72 3.86
CA ASP A 144 -21.58 -2.80 3.25
C ASP A 144 -20.23 -2.28 2.75
N SER A 145 -19.22 -2.56 3.57
CA SER A 145 -17.87 -2.93 3.14
C SER A 145 -16.91 -1.85 2.61
N ALA A 146 -16.99 -0.60 3.08
CA ALA A 146 -15.82 0.28 3.10
C ALA A 146 -15.13 0.10 4.47
N LYS A 147 -13.96 -0.58 4.50
CA LYS A 147 -13.07 -0.49 5.67
C LYS A 147 -12.90 0.98 6.00
N SER A 148 -13.39 1.38 7.19
CA SER A 148 -13.46 2.78 7.60
C SER A 148 -12.06 3.36 7.76
N ASP A 149 -11.94 4.70 7.75
CA ASP A 149 -10.71 5.44 8.03
C ASP A 149 -9.93 4.86 9.23
N ASP A 150 -10.66 4.40 10.26
CA ASP A 150 -10.15 3.72 11.45
C ASP A 150 -9.39 2.41 11.18
N ASP A 151 -9.82 1.60 10.21
CA ASP A 151 -9.14 0.34 9.85
C ASP A 151 -7.82 0.63 9.12
N VAL A 152 -7.84 1.64 8.24
CA VAL A 152 -6.62 2.13 7.58
C VAL A 152 -5.67 2.72 8.63
N GLN A 153 -6.18 3.49 9.59
CA GLN A 153 -5.40 4.03 10.70
C GLN A 153 -4.80 2.92 11.59
N LYS A 154 -5.55 1.82 11.83
CA LYS A 154 -5.04 0.65 12.54
C LYS A 154 -3.95 -0.08 11.76
N GLU A 155 -4.09 -0.23 10.44
CA GLU A 155 -3.04 -0.83 9.60
C GLU A 155 -1.78 0.04 9.59
N ILE A 156 -1.95 1.36 9.52
CA ILE A 156 -0.88 2.36 9.68
C ILE A 156 -0.21 2.17 11.05
N GLN A 157 -0.99 2.11 12.13
CA GLN A 157 -0.44 1.93 13.47
C GLN A 157 0.24 0.57 13.65
N ALA A 158 -0.31 -0.50 13.07
CA ALA A 158 0.28 -1.84 13.09
C ALA A 158 1.58 -1.93 12.26
N LEU A 159 1.76 -1.06 11.27
CA LEU A 159 3.03 -0.88 10.57
C LEU A 159 4.07 -0.12 11.40
N PHE A 160 3.62 0.69 12.36
CA PHE A 160 4.43 1.69 13.06
C PHE A 160 4.65 1.42 14.56
N CYS A 161 3.98 0.42 15.14
CA CYS A 161 4.13 -0.06 16.52
C CYS A 161 4.81 -1.42 16.57
#